data_AF-A0A9P4GHK9-F1
#
_entry.id   AF-A0A9P4GHK9-F1
#
_cell.length_a   1.000
_cell.length_b   1.000
_cell.length_c   1.000
_cell.angle_alpha   90.00
_cell.angle_beta   90.00
_cell.angle_gamma   90.00
#
_symmetry.space_group_name_H-M   'P 1'
#
loop_
_entity.id
_entity.type
_entity.pdbx_description
1 polymer ?
#
loop_
_entity_poly.entity_id
_entity_poly.type
_entity_poly.pdbx_seq_one_letter_code
_entity_poly.pdbx_strand_id
1 'polypeptide(L)'
;MPLVNFQPLHSYTTFARSATFPKSTVVVARERVRQVAGHLARSNTMASMCSKEEVHESEPPKTTTASQKQAANTDSEKKTAAKKCPTCDGSGSIEAQEPTTQPAPKGAAVDIDQEVKDIYNQLPPLPSPLPKAHPEFVHALPPVAPIYRKFSVFTAGSIEMGAAVQWQRQLATVLSPLPITVCNPRRGHWDPTVTPEAKDESFRQQVEWELGALEQADVICFFFDVNTKSPVTLLELGLWAASEKVIVCCDKRYWRAGNVHIVCGRYKVPFVESFADLAPAIEAMLKKKGMQLDGNGDLIGPNEHVPKTVKKTVLGG
;
A
#
# COMPACT_ATOMS: atom_id res chain seq x y z
N MET A 1 -11.52 75.34 -39.39
CA MET A 1 -12.08 75.41 -38.03
C MET A 1 -12.53 74.00 -37.62
N PRO A 2 -12.32 73.53 -36.37
CA PRO A 2 -11.13 73.57 -35.50
C PRO A 2 -10.69 72.14 -35.06
N LEU A 3 -9.39 71.92 -34.77
CA LEU A 3 -8.75 71.60 -33.45
C LEU A 3 -9.28 70.31 -32.79
N VAL A 4 -8.45 69.32 -32.39
CA VAL A 4 -7.41 69.34 -31.33
C VAL A 4 -6.39 68.21 -31.64
N ASN A 5 -5.08 68.37 -31.83
CA ASN A 5 -3.94 68.89 -31.06
C ASN A 5 -3.33 67.94 -29.98
N PHE A 6 -2.00 67.78 -30.06
CA PHE A 6 -1.00 67.21 -29.13
C PHE A 6 -0.71 65.68 -29.04
N GLN A 7 0.40 65.27 -29.67
CA GLN A 7 1.41 64.31 -29.14
C GLN A 7 2.46 65.10 -28.28
N PRO A 8 3.57 64.56 -27.69
CA PRO A 8 4.15 63.19 -27.67
C PRO A 8 4.81 62.73 -26.31
N LEU A 9 5.48 61.55 -26.36
CA LEU A 9 6.69 61.06 -25.63
C LEU A 9 6.57 59.93 -24.58
N HIS A 10 7.17 58.79 -24.98
CA HIS A 10 8.07 57.85 -24.26
C HIS A 10 7.71 57.30 -22.87
N SER A 11 7.71 55.97 -22.74
CA SER A 11 8.62 55.21 -21.84
C SER A 11 8.47 53.70 -22.06
N TYR A 12 9.60 53.02 -22.22
CA TYR A 12 9.72 51.57 -22.30
C TYR A 12 9.31 50.90 -20.98
N THR A 13 8.55 49.81 -21.03
CA THR A 13 8.65 48.76 -20.00
C THR A 13 8.35 47.39 -20.62
N THR A 14 9.42 46.64 -20.87
CA THR A 14 9.41 45.23 -21.23
C THR A 14 8.96 44.42 -20.02
N PHE A 15 7.76 43.84 -20.05
CA PHE A 15 7.38 42.81 -19.07
C PHE A 15 7.73 41.43 -19.63
N ALA A 16 8.93 40.97 -19.26
CA ALA A 16 9.32 39.58 -19.35
C ALA A 16 8.38 38.74 -18.45
N ARG A 17 7.57 37.87 -19.05
CA ARG A 17 6.90 36.79 -18.32
C ARG A 17 7.97 35.78 -17.90
N SER A 18 8.39 35.85 -16.63
CA SER A 18 9.18 34.79 -16.01
C SER A 18 8.31 33.53 -15.92
N ALA A 19 8.55 32.58 -16.83
CA ALA A 19 8.09 31.22 -16.69
C ALA A 19 8.84 30.60 -15.50
N THR A 20 8.15 30.46 -14.37
CA THR A 20 8.70 29.74 -13.22
C THR A 20 8.59 28.24 -13.51
N PHE A 21 9.76 27.61 -13.68
CA PHE A 21 9.92 26.18 -13.90
C PHE A 21 9.20 25.34 -12.82
N PRO A 22 8.68 24.15 -13.16
CA PRO A 22 8.01 23.28 -12.21
C PRO A 22 8.99 22.79 -11.15
N LYS A 23 8.63 22.99 -9.88
CA LYS A 23 9.37 22.47 -8.72
C LYS A 23 9.40 20.93 -8.80
N SER A 24 10.59 20.36 -8.62
CA SER A 24 10.89 18.92 -8.62
C SER A 24 9.85 18.08 -7.87
N THR A 25 9.41 16.98 -8.50
CA THR A 25 8.43 15.98 -8.01
C THR A 25 8.71 15.48 -6.59
N VAL A 26 9.97 15.52 -6.14
CA VAL A 26 10.40 15.05 -4.81
C VAL A 26 10.04 16.04 -3.68
N VAL A 27 10.03 17.35 -3.97
CA VAL A 27 9.65 18.39 -2.99
C VAL A 27 8.16 18.27 -2.65
N VAL A 28 7.35 17.90 -3.65
CA VAL A 28 5.91 17.72 -3.52
C VAL A 28 5.57 16.49 -2.66
N ALA A 29 6.35 15.41 -2.73
CA ALA A 29 6.15 14.23 -1.88
C ALA A 29 6.52 14.49 -0.41
N ARG A 30 7.62 15.20 -0.16
CA ARG A 30 8.13 15.53 1.18
C ARG A 30 7.21 16.50 1.95
N GLU A 31 6.63 17.48 1.28
CA GLU A 31 5.63 18.38 1.88
C GLU A 31 4.32 17.65 2.21
N ARG A 32 3.97 16.61 1.43
CA ARG A 32 2.71 15.86 1.57
C ARG A 32 2.73 14.83 2.68
N VAL A 33 3.86 14.16 2.94
CA VAL A 33 4.01 13.29 4.12
C VAL A 33 3.87 14.11 5.41
N ARG A 34 4.41 15.34 5.45
CA ARG A 34 4.19 16.28 6.56
C ARG A 34 2.71 16.70 6.72
N GLN A 35 2.00 16.93 5.61
CA GLN A 35 0.56 17.24 5.65
C GLN A 35 -0.30 16.05 6.12
N VAL A 36 0.03 14.82 5.71
CA VAL A 36 -0.65 13.60 6.14
C VAL A 36 -0.42 13.33 7.63
N ALA A 37 0.81 13.53 8.13
CA ALA A 37 1.10 13.47 9.56
C ALA A 37 0.30 14.54 10.35
N GLY A 38 0.15 15.74 9.80
CA GLY A 38 -0.69 16.79 10.38
C GLY A 38 -2.20 16.48 10.36
N HIS A 39 -2.70 15.78 9.34
CA HIS A 39 -4.10 15.35 9.25
C HIS A 39 -4.42 14.14 10.14
N LEU A 40 -3.49 13.19 10.30
CA LEU A 40 -3.60 12.07 11.23
C LEU A 40 -3.60 12.55 12.69
N ALA A 41 -2.79 13.57 13.02
CA ALA A 41 -2.82 14.22 14.32
C ALA A 41 -4.19 14.88 14.64
N ARG A 42 -4.88 15.43 13.62
CA ARG A 42 -6.24 16.01 13.77
C ARG A 42 -7.35 14.95 13.78
N SER A 43 -7.15 13.83 13.10
CA SER A 43 -8.11 12.72 13.08
C SER A 43 -8.16 11.99 14.43
N ASN A 44 -7.03 11.93 15.14
CA ASN A 44 -6.99 11.48 16.55
C ASN A 44 -7.74 12.41 17.51
N THR A 45 -7.92 13.69 17.17
CA THR A 45 -8.73 14.62 17.98
C THR A 45 -10.23 14.33 17.83
N MET A 46 -10.69 13.93 16.64
CA MET A 46 -12.09 13.55 16.41
C MET A 46 -12.43 12.17 16.96
N ALA A 47 -11.49 11.21 16.90
CA ALA A 47 -11.65 9.91 17.57
C ALA A 47 -11.66 10.06 19.10
N SER A 48 -10.86 10.98 19.65
CA SER A 48 -10.80 11.20 21.11
C SER A 48 -12.02 11.96 21.69
N MET A 49 -12.84 12.64 20.88
CA MET A 49 -14.09 13.25 21.35
C MET A 49 -15.26 12.26 21.47
N CYS A 50 -15.09 11.03 20.98
CA CYS A 50 -16.09 9.97 21.10
C CYS A 50 -15.78 8.99 22.25
N SER A 51 -14.73 9.24 23.03
CA SER A 51 -14.24 8.30 24.07
C SER A 51 -13.68 9.02 25.30
N LYS A 52 -14.45 9.96 25.88
CA LYS A 52 -14.12 10.55 27.19
C LYS A 52 -15.36 10.76 28.04
N GLU A 53 -15.78 9.70 28.71
CA GLU A 53 -16.24 9.78 30.10
C GLU A 53 -15.45 8.72 30.87
N GLU A 54 -14.41 9.15 31.58
CA GLU A 54 -14.19 8.81 32.99
C GLU A 54 -12.94 9.53 33.51
N VAL A 55 -13.11 10.10 34.69
CA VAL A 55 -12.25 11.05 35.38
C VAL A 55 -11.34 10.30 36.34
N HIS A 56 -10.05 10.66 36.41
CA HIS A 56 -9.40 10.78 37.71
C HIS A 56 -8.24 11.78 37.65
N GLU A 57 -8.48 12.93 38.28
CA GLU A 57 -7.54 14.00 38.52
C GLU A 57 -6.84 13.74 39.87
N SER A 58 -5.52 13.92 39.89
CA SER A 58 -4.67 13.81 41.07
C SER A 58 -4.08 15.18 41.39
N GLU A 59 -4.35 15.72 42.57
CA GLU A 59 -3.56 16.82 43.15
C GLU A 59 -3.19 16.58 44.63
N PRO A 60 -2.10 17.22 45.12
CA PRO A 60 -1.30 16.75 46.25
C PRO A 60 -1.65 17.42 47.60
N PRO A 61 -0.97 17.12 48.73
CA PRO A 61 -1.61 17.02 50.04
C PRO A 61 -1.55 18.30 50.87
N LYS A 62 -2.58 18.52 51.70
CA LYS A 62 -2.46 19.23 52.99
C LYS A 62 -3.36 18.62 54.06
N THR A 63 -2.72 18.42 55.21
CA THR A 63 -3.18 17.98 56.53
C THR A 63 -4.09 19.02 57.19
N THR A 64 -5.25 18.59 57.70
CA THR A 64 -5.81 18.99 59.03
C THR A 64 -7.13 18.26 59.35
N THR A 65 -7.07 17.47 60.42
CA THR A 65 -7.99 17.35 61.58
C THR A 65 -9.54 17.29 61.43
N ALA A 66 -10.07 16.18 61.98
CA ALA A 66 -11.29 16.00 62.78
C ALA A 66 -12.71 15.87 62.16
N SER A 67 -13.31 14.74 62.55
CA SER A 67 -14.67 14.54 63.09
C SER A 67 -15.84 14.17 62.17
N GLN A 68 -16.21 12.88 62.32
CA GLN A 68 -17.53 12.36 62.75
C GLN A 68 -18.75 12.30 61.81
N LYS A 69 -19.34 11.07 61.83
CA LYS A 69 -20.76 10.66 61.69
C LYS A 69 -21.35 10.66 60.26
N GLN A 70 -21.72 9.52 59.67
CA GLN A 70 -22.77 8.49 59.96
C GLN A 70 -24.07 8.71 59.16
N ALA A 71 -24.55 7.58 58.60
CA ALA A 71 -25.89 7.24 58.09
C ALA A 71 -26.29 7.86 56.72
N ALA A 72 -26.43 7.05 55.65
CA ALA A 72 -27.62 6.25 55.27
C ALA A 72 -28.83 7.17 54.96
N ASN A 73 -29.54 7.10 53.84
CA ASN A 73 -30.17 5.93 53.22
C ASN A 73 -30.84 6.31 51.86
N THR A 74 -31.31 5.28 51.14
CA THR A 74 -32.46 5.23 50.17
C THR A 74 -32.37 5.84 48.76
N ASP A 75 -32.27 4.92 47.79
CA ASP A 75 -33.17 4.66 46.65
C ASP A 75 -34.06 5.78 46.08
N SER A 76 -33.97 5.95 44.75
CA SER A 76 -35.08 6.37 43.88
C SER A 76 -34.73 6.13 42.40
N GLU A 77 -35.37 5.12 41.80
CA GLU A 77 -35.45 4.91 40.35
C GLU A 77 -36.09 6.12 39.64
N LYS A 78 -35.58 6.50 38.46
CA LYS A 78 -36.37 7.26 37.49
C LYS A 78 -35.96 6.98 36.04
N LYS A 79 -36.84 6.24 35.34
CA LYS A 79 -36.94 6.11 33.89
C LYS A 79 -37.24 7.46 33.23
N THR A 80 -36.58 7.76 32.11
CA THR A 80 -37.05 8.48 30.89
C THR A 80 -35.80 8.81 30.05
N ALA A 81 -35.76 8.88 28.71
CA ALA A 81 -36.61 8.47 27.61
C ALA A 81 -35.71 8.57 26.36
N ALA A 82 -35.71 7.55 25.49
CA ALA A 82 -34.95 7.55 24.25
C ALA A 82 -35.56 8.52 23.23
N LYS A 83 -34.77 9.46 22.69
CA LYS A 83 -35.13 10.25 21.50
C LYS A 83 -34.51 9.62 20.25
N LYS A 84 -35.40 9.10 19.38
CA LYS A 84 -35.11 8.54 18.06
C LYS A 84 -34.71 9.66 17.09
N CYS A 85 -33.66 9.44 16.30
CA CYS A 85 -33.28 10.24 15.15
C CYS A 85 -34.17 9.89 13.94
N PRO A 86 -34.82 10.84 13.25
CA PRO A 86 -35.66 10.55 12.10
C PRO A 86 -34.93 10.86 10.80
N THR A 87 -34.33 9.84 10.18
CA THR A 87 -34.21 9.57 8.72
C THR A 87 -32.99 8.70 8.42
N CYS A 88 -33.19 7.38 8.38
CA CYS A 88 -32.36 6.45 7.60
C CYS A 88 -33.12 5.13 7.43
N ASP A 89 -33.85 5.02 6.33
CA ASP A 89 -34.31 3.74 5.79
C ASP A 89 -33.17 3.13 4.96
N GLY A 90 -32.83 1.87 5.22
CA GLY A 90 -31.83 1.14 4.44
C GLY A 90 -31.18 0.01 5.22
N SER A 91 -31.93 -1.06 5.47
CA SER A 91 -31.47 -2.33 6.02
C SER A 91 -30.56 -3.07 5.03
N GLY A 92 -29.38 -3.47 5.50
CA GLY A 92 -28.42 -4.26 4.74
C GLY A 92 -27.06 -4.36 5.44
N SER A 93 -27.05 -4.70 6.73
CA SER A 93 -25.82 -4.98 7.47
C SER A 93 -25.26 -6.34 7.05
N ILE A 94 -24.24 -6.33 6.18
CA ILE A 94 -23.30 -7.45 6.12
C ILE A 94 -22.32 -7.23 7.27
N GLU A 95 -22.45 -8.06 8.31
CA GLU A 95 -21.48 -8.13 9.39
C GLU A 95 -20.12 -8.52 8.81
N ALA A 96 -19.18 -7.58 8.78
CA ALA A 96 -17.78 -7.88 8.58
C ALA A 96 -17.29 -8.63 9.83
N GLN A 97 -17.25 -9.96 9.75
CA GLN A 97 -16.60 -10.76 10.78
C GLN A 97 -15.10 -10.42 10.79
N GLU A 98 -14.60 -10.00 11.95
CA GLU A 98 -13.17 -9.89 12.18
C GLU A 98 -12.54 -11.29 12.07
N PRO A 99 -11.51 -11.48 11.24
CA PRO A 99 -10.82 -12.76 11.19
C PRO A 99 -10.12 -12.99 12.54
N THR A 100 -10.53 -14.04 13.23
CA THR A 100 -9.92 -14.52 14.46
C THR A 100 -8.52 -15.03 14.17
N THR A 101 -7.49 -14.28 14.57
CA THR A 101 -6.11 -14.74 14.56
C THR A 101 -5.94 -15.82 15.63
N GLN A 102 -5.91 -17.09 15.23
CA GLN A 102 -5.47 -18.16 16.14
C GLN A 102 -3.94 -18.09 16.28
N PRO A 103 -3.38 -18.17 17.51
CA PRO A 103 -1.94 -18.20 17.70
C PRO A 103 -1.35 -19.51 17.15
N ALA A 104 -0.29 -19.39 16.34
CA ALA A 104 0.41 -20.51 15.74
C ALA A 104 1.04 -21.46 16.78
N PRO A 105 1.10 -22.78 16.52
CA PRO A 105 1.75 -23.74 17.39
C PRO A 105 3.27 -23.51 17.41
N LYS A 106 3.86 -23.45 18.61
CA LYS A 106 5.31 -23.27 18.80
C LYS A 106 6.07 -24.53 18.39
N GLY A 107 7.00 -24.42 17.43
CA GLY A 107 8.13 -25.35 17.28
C GLY A 107 8.37 -25.98 15.91
N ALA A 108 7.53 -25.76 14.89
CA ALA A 108 7.75 -26.28 13.54
C ALA A 108 7.94 -25.12 12.54
N ALA A 109 8.81 -25.31 11.55
CA ALA A 109 8.96 -24.37 10.45
C ALA A 109 7.61 -24.11 9.78
N VAL A 110 7.33 -22.82 9.53
CA VAL A 110 6.08 -22.42 8.88
C VAL A 110 6.30 -22.58 7.38
N ASP A 111 5.53 -23.48 6.77
CA ASP A 111 5.46 -23.61 5.32
C ASP A 111 4.55 -22.52 4.75
N ILE A 112 5.17 -21.42 4.31
CA ILE A 112 4.51 -20.31 3.65
C ILE A 112 4.03 -20.71 2.23
N ASP A 113 4.59 -21.77 1.66
CA ASP A 113 4.23 -22.30 0.34
C ASP A 113 3.06 -23.30 0.39
N GLN A 114 2.53 -23.60 1.59
CA GLN A 114 1.35 -24.44 1.73
C GLN A 114 0.17 -23.91 0.90
N GLU A 115 -0.63 -24.83 0.36
CA GLU A 115 -1.79 -24.45 -0.43
C GLU A 115 -2.88 -23.86 0.48
N VAL A 116 -3.30 -22.64 0.17
CA VAL A 116 -4.37 -21.95 0.86
C VAL A 116 -5.60 -21.98 -0.01
N LYS A 117 -6.71 -22.52 0.52
CA LYS A 117 -7.98 -22.57 -0.18
C LYS A 117 -8.50 -21.15 -0.44
N ASP A 118 -8.75 -20.85 -1.71
CA ASP A 118 -9.35 -19.59 -2.14
C ASP A 118 -10.87 -19.58 -1.89
N ILE A 119 -11.27 -19.39 -0.64
CA ILE A 119 -12.68 -19.38 -0.22
C ILE A 119 -13.50 -18.22 -0.83
N TYR A 120 -12.83 -17.19 -1.36
CA TYR A 120 -13.46 -16.01 -1.95
C TYR A 120 -13.45 -16.02 -3.49
N ASN A 121 -12.92 -17.07 -4.11
CA ASN A 121 -12.76 -17.24 -5.55
C ASN A 121 -12.12 -16.00 -6.21
N GLN A 122 -11.03 -15.53 -5.62
CA GLN A 122 -10.27 -14.38 -6.07
C GLN A 122 -9.38 -14.69 -7.27
N LEU A 123 -8.89 -15.94 -7.36
CA LEU A 123 -8.02 -16.40 -8.42
C LEU A 123 -8.84 -17.14 -9.50
N PRO A 124 -8.73 -16.74 -10.77
CA PRO A 124 -9.33 -17.51 -11.86
C PRO A 124 -8.65 -18.88 -11.98
N PRO A 125 -9.27 -19.87 -12.64
CA PRO A 125 -8.58 -21.12 -12.96
C PRO A 125 -7.35 -20.83 -13.83
N LEU A 126 -6.27 -21.60 -13.63
CA LEU A 126 -5.12 -21.57 -14.52
C LEU A 126 -5.53 -22.01 -15.94
N PRO A 127 -4.93 -21.43 -16.99
CA PRO A 127 -5.18 -21.87 -18.36
C PRO A 127 -4.74 -23.33 -18.54
N SER A 128 -5.47 -24.05 -19.38
CA SER A 128 -5.17 -25.44 -19.76
C SER A 128 -5.12 -25.53 -21.29
N PRO A 129 -3.96 -25.84 -21.90
CA PRO A 129 -2.67 -26.13 -21.26
C PRO A 129 -2.04 -24.89 -20.60
N LEU A 130 -1.08 -25.13 -19.70
CA LEU A 130 -0.29 -24.04 -19.10
C LEU A 130 0.49 -23.28 -20.18
N PRO A 131 0.75 -21.97 -19.98
CA PRO A 131 1.47 -21.16 -20.97
C PRO A 131 2.91 -21.66 -21.09
N LYS A 132 3.43 -21.67 -22.32
CA LYS A 132 4.84 -21.96 -22.55
C LYS A 132 5.67 -20.78 -22.03
N ALA A 133 6.59 -21.04 -21.09
CA ALA A 133 7.49 -20.01 -20.59
C ALA A 133 8.48 -19.55 -21.67
N HIS A 134 8.77 -18.26 -21.68
CA HIS A 134 9.81 -17.67 -22.51
C HIS A 134 11.19 -18.14 -22.05
N PRO A 135 12.15 -18.43 -22.95
CA PRO A 135 13.50 -18.86 -22.55
C PRO A 135 14.23 -17.84 -21.66
N GLU A 136 13.93 -16.56 -21.82
CA GLU A 136 14.49 -15.47 -21.00
C GLU A 136 13.68 -15.12 -19.75
N PHE A 137 12.53 -15.76 -19.50
CA PHE A 137 11.76 -15.55 -18.29
C PHE A 137 12.54 -15.97 -17.05
N VAL A 138 12.52 -15.15 -16.00
CA VAL A 138 13.18 -15.44 -14.71
C VAL A 138 12.17 -15.30 -13.59
N HIS A 139 11.94 -16.39 -12.84
CA HIS A 139 11.19 -16.34 -11.58
C HIS A 139 12.18 -16.30 -10.41
N ALA A 140 12.41 -15.11 -9.87
CA ALA A 140 13.37 -14.89 -8.79
C ALA A 140 12.69 -15.02 -7.41
N LEU A 141 13.33 -15.78 -6.51
CA LEU A 141 12.88 -16.05 -5.15
C LEU A 141 13.99 -15.76 -4.14
N PRO A 142 13.70 -15.21 -2.95
CA PRO A 142 14.70 -15.08 -1.89
C PRO A 142 15.12 -16.45 -1.35
N PRO A 143 16.34 -16.56 -0.78
CA PRO A 143 17.31 -15.48 -0.52
C PRO A 143 18.24 -15.18 -1.71
N VAL A 144 18.09 -15.88 -2.84
CA VAL A 144 18.97 -15.70 -4.01
C VAL A 144 18.73 -14.32 -4.63
N ALA A 145 19.81 -13.58 -4.88
CA ALA A 145 19.73 -12.27 -5.52
C ALA A 145 19.06 -12.39 -6.91
N PRO A 146 18.09 -11.53 -7.25
CA PRO A 146 17.41 -11.64 -8.55
C PRO A 146 18.35 -11.36 -9.71
N ILE A 147 18.23 -12.17 -10.77
CA ILE A 147 18.83 -11.87 -12.07
C ILE A 147 17.82 -11.05 -12.86
N TYR A 148 18.14 -9.79 -13.11
CA TYR A 148 17.25 -8.85 -13.80
C TYR A 148 17.41 -8.91 -15.31
N ARG A 149 16.28 -9.00 -16.00
CA ARG A 149 16.09 -8.65 -17.41
C ARG A 149 15.86 -7.15 -17.55
N LYS A 150 15.78 -6.66 -18.80
CA LYS A 150 15.50 -5.25 -19.08
C LYS A 150 14.17 -4.77 -18.47
N PHE A 151 13.20 -5.67 -18.38
CA PHE A 151 11.92 -5.43 -17.74
C PHE A 151 11.71 -6.38 -16.56
N SER A 152 11.19 -5.84 -15.46
CA SER A 152 10.99 -6.57 -14.23
C SER A 152 9.68 -6.21 -13.52
N VAL A 153 9.07 -7.21 -12.88
CA VAL A 153 7.85 -7.09 -12.08
C VAL A 153 8.12 -7.59 -10.67
N PHE A 154 7.80 -6.79 -9.65
CA PHE A 154 7.80 -7.23 -8.26
C PHE A 154 6.37 -7.55 -7.80
N THR A 155 6.17 -8.73 -7.20
CA THR A 155 4.86 -9.17 -6.71
C THR A 155 4.68 -8.83 -5.24
N ALA A 156 4.44 -7.55 -4.95
CA ALA A 156 4.10 -7.07 -3.61
C ALA A 156 2.66 -7.44 -3.26
N GLY A 157 2.36 -7.66 -1.99
CA GLY A 157 1.01 -8.04 -1.61
C GLY A 157 0.95 -9.02 -0.46
N SER A 158 -0.26 -9.55 -0.28
CA SER A 158 -0.58 -10.49 0.79
C SER A 158 0.29 -11.75 0.71
N ILE A 159 1.00 -12.02 1.80
CA ILE A 159 1.65 -13.32 2.11
C ILE A 159 1.15 -13.77 3.48
N GLU A 160 1.26 -12.88 4.47
CA GLU A 160 0.71 -13.02 5.82
C GLU A 160 1.09 -14.36 6.46
N MET A 161 2.39 -14.68 6.47
CA MET A 161 2.95 -15.94 6.99
C MET A 161 2.30 -17.20 6.39
N GLY A 162 1.87 -17.13 5.12
CA GLY A 162 1.24 -18.24 4.43
C GLY A 162 -0.28 -18.29 4.58
N ALA A 163 -0.93 -17.25 5.10
CA ALA A 163 -2.40 -17.17 5.17
C ALA A 163 -3.05 -16.69 3.86
N ALA A 164 -2.28 -16.07 2.95
CA ALA A 164 -2.79 -15.61 1.66
C ALA A 164 -2.83 -16.73 0.61
N VAL A 165 -3.81 -16.67 -0.30
CA VAL A 165 -3.87 -17.54 -1.49
C VAL A 165 -2.57 -17.48 -2.30
N GLN A 166 -2.23 -18.55 -3.03
CA GLN A 166 -0.97 -18.70 -3.77
C GLN A 166 -0.89 -17.87 -5.07
N TRP A 167 -1.25 -16.59 -4.97
CA TRP A 167 -1.43 -15.69 -6.11
C TRP A 167 -0.12 -15.33 -6.81
N GLN A 168 1.02 -15.28 -6.10
CA GLN A 168 2.31 -14.90 -6.69
C GLN A 168 2.76 -15.93 -7.74
N ARG A 169 2.64 -17.23 -7.41
CA ARG A 169 2.99 -18.32 -8.33
C ARG A 169 2.07 -18.35 -9.54
N GLN A 170 0.78 -18.12 -9.32
CA GLN A 170 -0.18 -18.02 -10.41
C GLN A 170 0.12 -16.83 -11.32
N LEU A 171 0.41 -15.66 -10.76
CA LEU A 171 0.76 -14.49 -11.56
C LEU A 171 2.07 -14.71 -12.34
N ALA A 172 3.09 -15.31 -11.72
CA ALA A 172 4.33 -15.68 -12.40
C ALA A 172 4.09 -16.65 -13.57
N THR A 173 3.17 -17.60 -13.41
CA THR A 173 2.77 -18.54 -14.49
C THR A 173 2.07 -17.82 -15.63
N VAL A 174 1.17 -16.86 -15.34
CA VAL A 174 0.49 -16.09 -16.38
C VAL A 174 1.46 -15.16 -17.12
N LEU A 175 2.45 -14.61 -16.43
CA LEU A 175 3.48 -13.74 -17.01
C LEU A 175 4.67 -14.49 -17.63
N SER A 176 4.75 -15.82 -17.47
CA SER A 176 5.88 -16.61 -17.95
C SER A 176 6.14 -16.56 -19.46
N PRO A 177 5.15 -16.29 -20.34
CA PRO A 177 5.41 -16.09 -21.76
C PRO A 177 6.23 -14.82 -22.10
N LEU A 178 6.50 -13.93 -21.14
CA LEU A 178 7.22 -12.68 -21.37
C LEU A 178 8.72 -12.83 -21.06
N PRO A 179 9.62 -12.14 -21.79
CA PRO A 179 11.07 -12.15 -21.55
C PRO A 179 11.50 -11.26 -20.36
N ILE A 180 10.88 -11.43 -19.20
CA ILE A 180 11.02 -10.55 -18.03
C ILE A 180 11.52 -11.28 -16.77
N THR A 181 11.93 -10.51 -15.77
CA THR A 181 12.13 -11.02 -14.40
C THR A 181 10.89 -10.76 -13.55
N VAL A 182 10.37 -11.79 -12.88
CA VAL A 182 9.37 -11.68 -11.83
C VAL A 182 10.03 -11.94 -10.48
N CYS A 183 10.13 -10.90 -9.65
CA CYS A 183 10.62 -10.98 -8.28
C CYS A 183 9.45 -11.34 -7.35
N ASN A 184 9.48 -12.56 -6.81
CA ASN A 184 8.46 -13.06 -5.90
C ASN A 184 9.04 -13.16 -4.46
N PRO A 185 8.56 -12.32 -3.52
CA PRO A 185 9.07 -12.31 -2.14
C PRO A 185 8.59 -13.51 -1.30
N ARG A 186 7.55 -14.23 -1.74
CA ARG A 186 7.04 -15.41 -1.03
C ARG A 186 8.04 -16.56 -1.14
N ARG A 187 8.65 -16.94 -0.02
CA ARG A 187 9.55 -18.11 0.12
C ARG A 187 8.91 -19.17 1.01
N GLY A 188 9.04 -20.44 0.62
CA GLY A 188 8.33 -21.54 1.27
C GLY A 188 8.68 -21.78 2.73
N HIS A 189 9.95 -21.97 3.08
CA HIS A 189 10.30 -22.33 4.46
C HIS A 189 10.72 -21.10 5.26
N TRP A 190 9.94 -20.77 6.30
CA TRP A 190 10.31 -19.77 7.29
C TRP A 190 10.65 -20.41 8.62
N ASP A 191 11.87 -20.17 9.08
CA ASP A 191 12.34 -20.62 10.39
C ASP A 191 11.55 -19.87 11.49
N PRO A 192 10.84 -20.59 12.37
CA PRO A 192 9.94 -19.98 13.35
C PRO A 192 10.72 -19.33 14.50
N THR A 193 12.04 -19.52 14.57
CA THR A 193 12.93 -18.86 15.54
C THR A 193 13.33 -17.46 15.08
N VAL A 194 13.13 -17.14 13.80
CA VAL A 194 13.44 -15.82 13.24
C VAL A 194 12.50 -14.79 13.84
N THR A 195 13.09 -13.76 14.44
CA THR A 195 12.35 -12.67 15.06
C THR A 195 12.13 -11.52 14.09
N PRO A 196 11.01 -10.77 14.17
CA PRO A 196 10.74 -9.60 13.33
C PRO A 196 11.55 -8.36 13.80
N GLU A 197 12.80 -8.57 14.19
CA GLU A 197 13.68 -7.59 14.82
C GLU A 197 14.82 -7.28 13.86
N ALA A 198 15.14 -6.01 13.65
CA ALA A 198 16.13 -5.60 12.66
C ALA A 198 17.55 -6.17 12.88
N LYS A 199 17.86 -6.65 14.09
CA LYS A 199 19.12 -7.30 14.45
C LYS A 199 19.19 -8.78 14.02
N ASP A 200 18.06 -9.40 13.72
CA ASP A 200 18.00 -10.77 13.24
C ASP A 200 18.44 -10.78 11.76
N GLU A 201 19.53 -11.50 11.49
CA GLU A 201 20.15 -11.51 10.16
C GLU A 201 19.25 -12.12 9.09
N SER A 202 18.47 -13.14 9.45
CA SER A 202 17.57 -13.84 8.51
C SER A 202 16.36 -12.98 8.16
N PHE A 203 15.80 -12.28 9.15
CA PHE A 203 14.76 -11.28 8.93
C PHE A 203 15.28 -10.11 8.10
N ARG A 204 16.45 -9.57 8.46
CA ARG A 204 17.08 -8.46 7.74
C ARG A 204 17.39 -8.82 6.29
N GLN A 205 17.89 -10.03 6.02
CA GLN A 205 18.17 -10.49 4.66
C GLN A 205 16.89 -10.52 3.81
N GLN A 206 15.77 -10.99 4.35
CA GLN A 206 14.49 -10.98 3.65
C GLN A 206 14.07 -9.54 3.32
N VAL A 207 14.08 -8.66 4.33
CA VAL A 207 13.64 -7.26 4.16
C VAL A 207 14.56 -6.50 3.19
N GLU A 208 15.87 -6.69 3.26
CA GLU A 208 16.83 -6.07 2.34
C GLU A 208 16.66 -6.61 0.91
N TRP A 209 16.36 -7.90 0.73
CA TRP A 209 16.03 -8.47 -0.58
C TRP A 209 14.77 -7.82 -1.16
N GLU A 210 13.70 -7.70 -0.36
CA GLU A 210 12.45 -7.09 -0.77
C GLU A 210 12.63 -5.61 -1.15
N LEU A 211 13.32 -4.83 -0.31
CA LEU A 211 13.61 -3.43 -0.57
C LEU A 211 14.45 -3.25 -1.84
N GLY A 212 15.52 -4.04 -2.00
CA GLY A 212 16.35 -4.00 -3.19
C GLY A 212 15.59 -4.35 -4.46
N ALA A 213 14.72 -5.37 -4.40
CA ALA A 213 13.92 -5.78 -5.54
C ALA A 213 12.79 -4.79 -5.87
N LEU A 214 12.14 -4.21 -4.86
CA LEU A 214 11.22 -3.10 -5.03
C LEU A 214 11.89 -1.92 -5.73
N GLU A 215 13.11 -1.53 -5.32
CA GLU A 215 13.87 -0.45 -5.95
C GLU A 215 14.18 -0.71 -7.42
N GLN A 216 14.59 -1.94 -7.76
CA GLN A 216 14.98 -2.32 -9.12
C GLN A 216 13.79 -2.60 -10.05
N ALA A 217 12.59 -2.85 -9.54
CA ALA A 217 11.43 -3.22 -10.36
C ALA A 217 10.99 -2.10 -11.34
N ASP A 218 10.62 -2.48 -12.57
CA ASP A 218 9.98 -1.58 -13.54
C ASP A 218 8.49 -1.40 -13.25
N VAL A 219 7.85 -2.48 -12.77
CA VAL A 219 6.46 -2.52 -12.31
C VAL A 219 6.41 -3.18 -10.95
N ILE A 220 5.68 -2.60 -10.01
CA ILE A 220 5.32 -3.23 -8.73
C ILE A 220 3.83 -3.50 -8.79
N CYS A 221 3.43 -4.76 -8.75
CA CYS A 221 2.03 -5.11 -8.54
C CYS A 221 1.78 -5.31 -7.05
N PHE A 222 0.66 -4.77 -6.57
CA PHE A 222 0.14 -5.01 -5.22
C PHE A 222 -1.12 -5.84 -5.32
N PHE A 223 -1.15 -7.03 -4.72
CA PHE A 223 -2.38 -7.80 -4.56
C PHE A 223 -2.82 -7.82 -3.09
N PHE A 224 -4.08 -7.45 -2.84
CA PHE A 224 -4.69 -7.50 -1.52
C PHE A 224 -5.70 -8.65 -1.45
N ASP A 225 -5.31 -9.74 -0.79
CA ASP A 225 -6.19 -10.88 -0.51
C ASP A 225 -7.26 -10.46 0.50
N VAL A 226 -8.53 -10.69 0.15
CA VAL A 226 -9.72 -10.42 0.96
C VAL A 226 -9.62 -11.03 2.36
N ASN A 227 -8.95 -12.18 2.50
CA ASN A 227 -8.84 -12.90 3.77
C ASN A 227 -7.72 -12.38 4.70
N THR A 228 -7.00 -11.33 4.31
CA THR A 228 -5.77 -10.90 5.00
C THR A 228 -5.85 -9.47 5.52
N LYS A 229 -4.93 -9.10 6.43
CA LYS A 229 -4.78 -7.73 6.92
C LYS A 229 -3.72 -6.93 6.16
N SER A 230 -2.66 -7.59 5.67
CA SER A 230 -1.63 -7.00 4.80
C SER A 230 -1.04 -5.63 5.27
N PRO A 231 -0.62 -5.46 6.54
CA PRO A 231 -0.15 -4.16 7.04
C PRO A 231 1.15 -3.69 6.40
N VAL A 232 2.11 -4.58 6.17
CA VAL A 232 3.38 -4.25 5.48
C VAL A 232 3.11 -3.84 4.03
N THR A 233 2.21 -4.54 3.34
CA THR A 233 1.77 -4.18 1.99
C THR A 233 1.16 -2.78 1.92
N LEU A 234 0.36 -2.37 2.92
CA LEU A 234 -0.18 -1.01 2.99
C LEU A 234 0.93 0.04 3.18
N LEU A 235 1.94 -0.27 3.99
CA LEU A 235 3.12 0.59 4.17
C LEU A 235 3.89 0.74 2.85
N GLU A 236 4.16 -0.36 2.16
CA GLU A 236 4.85 -0.40 0.87
C GLU A 236 4.08 0.35 -0.23
N LEU A 237 2.76 0.18 -0.29
CA LEU A 237 1.92 0.96 -1.21
C LEU A 237 2.08 2.45 -0.93
N GLY A 238 2.08 2.87 0.34
CA GLY A 238 2.33 4.25 0.73
C GLY A 238 3.72 4.76 0.27
N LEU A 239 4.75 3.92 0.40
CA LEU A 239 6.12 4.23 -0.03
C LEU A 239 6.22 4.42 -1.56
N TRP A 240 5.51 3.60 -2.33
CA TRP A 240 5.66 3.54 -3.78
C TRP A 240 4.54 4.21 -4.59
N ALA A 241 3.44 4.68 -3.98
CA ALA A 241 2.28 5.21 -4.69
C ALA A 241 2.61 6.35 -5.69
N ALA A 242 3.62 7.17 -5.40
CA ALA A 242 4.05 8.29 -6.25
C ALA A 242 5.14 7.93 -7.28
N SER A 243 5.50 6.65 -7.42
CA SER A 243 6.67 6.22 -8.21
C SER A 243 6.38 5.92 -9.69
N GLU A 244 5.12 5.97 -10.13
CA GLU A 244 4.69 5.68 -11.51
C GLU A 244 5.03 4.25 -12.01
N LYS A 245 5.41 3.34 -11.11
CA LYS A 245 5.58 1.90 -11.39
C LYS A 245 4.54 1.01 -10.73
N VAL A 246 3.61 1.58 -9.97
CA VAL A 246 2.67 0.80 -9.17
C VAL A 246 1.41 0.48 -9.96
N ILE A 247 0.98 -0.77 -9.88
CA ILE A 247 -0.38 -1.22 -10.19
C ILE A 247 -0.97 -1.96 -8.99
N VAL A 248 -2.25 -1.76 -8.72
CA VAL A 248 -2.93 -2.39 -7.58
C VAL A 248 -4.07 -3.31 -8.04
N CYS A 249 -4.17 -4.50 -7.46
CA CYS A 249 -5.34 -5.36 -7.48
C CYS A 249 -5.94 -5.38 -6.08
N CYS A 250 -7.12 -4.78 -5.92
CA CYS A 250 -7.79 -4.70 -4.63
C CYS A 250 -9.30 -4.85 -4.80
N ASP A 251 -9.78 -6.04 -4.47
CA ASP A 251 -11.21 -6.36 -4.42
C ASP A 251 -11.90 -5.47 -3.37
N LYS A 252 -13.10 -4.98 -3.68
CA LYS A 252 -13.94 -4.18 -2.77
C LYS A 252 -14.24 -4.85 -1.43
N ARG A 253 -14.15 -6.18 -1.36
CA ARG A 253 -14.34 -6.99 -0.15
C ARG A 253 -13.16 -6.90 0.82
N TYR A 254 -11.98 -6.45 0.38
CA TYR A 254 -10.84 -6.26 1.27
C TYR A 254 -11.17 -5.23 2.37
N TRP A 255 -10.83 -5.53 3.62
CA TRP A 255 -11.28 -4.77 4.80
C TRP A 255 -10.87 -3.28 4.81
N ARG A 256 -9.84 -2.89 4.04
CA ARG A 256 -9.41 -1.50 3.83
C ARG A 256 -9.50 -1.05 2.37
N ALA A 257 -10.31 -1.70 1.53
CA ALA A 257 -10.45 -1.39 0.10
C ALA A 257 -10.71 0.10 -0.14
N GLY A 258 -11.63 0.72 0.62
CA GLY A 258 -11.91 2.15 0.48
C GLY A 258 -10.68 3.05 0.68
N ASN A 259 -9.77 2.71 1.60
CA ASN A 259 -8.52 3.47 1.80
C ASN A 259 -7.58 3.28 0.61
N VAL A 260 -7.43 2.03 0.14
CA VAL A 260 -6.61 1.69 -1.01
C VAL A 260 -7.11 2.40 -2.26
N HIS A 261 -8.41 2.35 -2.55
CA HIS A 261 -9.02 2.99 -3.71
C HIS A 261 -8.88 4.52 -3.67
N ILE A 262 -9.07 5.16 -2.51
CA ILE A 262 -8.87 6.60 -2.35
C ILE A 262 -7.41 6.99 -2.60
N VAL A 263 -6.44 6.24 -2.07
CA VAL A 263 -5.01 6.47 -2.33
C VAL A 263 -4.73 6.30 -3.83
N CYS A 264 -5.25 5.25 -4.46
CA CYS A 264 -5.05 5.02 -5.89
C CYS A 264 -5.61 6.17 -6.73
N GLY A 265 -6.83 6.63 -6.46
CA GLY A 265 -7.42 7.79 -7.13
C GLY A 265 -6.62 9.08 -6.89
N ARG A 266 -6.19 9.33 -5.64
CA ARG A 266 -5.43 10.53 -5.25
C ARG A 266 -4.08 10.63 -5.97
N TYR A 267 -3.38 9.50 -6.10
CA TYR A 267 -2.04 9.41 -6.70
C TYR A 267 -2.05 8.98 -8.16
N LYS A 268 -3.24 8.77 -8.75
CA LYS A 268 -3.42 8.28 -10.12
C LYS A 268 -2.71 6.93 -10.36
N VAL A 269 -2.71 6.08 -9.34
CA VAL A 269 -2.23 4.70 -9.44
C VAL A 269 -3.31 3.89 -10.15
N PRO A 270 -3.00 3.23 -11.29
CA PRO A 270 -3.96 2.33 -11.93
C PRO A 270 -4.27 1.16 -10.99
N PHE A 271 -5.55 0.80 -10.90
CA PHE A 271 -5.97 -0.36 -10.13
C PHE A 271 -7.08 -1.15 -10.82
N VAL A 272 -7.16 -2.43 -10.47
CA VAL A 272 -8.22 -3.37 -10.88
C VAL A 272 -8.83 -4.00 -9.63
N GLU A 273 -10.07 -4.46 -9.72
CA GLU A 273 -10.76 -5.13 -8.60
C GLU A 273 -10.67 -6.66 -8.66
N SER A 274 -10.25 -7.22 -9.80
CA SER A 274 -10.17 -8.66 -10.05
C SER A 274 -8.75 -9.08 -10.41
N PHE A 275 -8.32 -10.23 -9.90
CA PHE A 275 -7.03 -10.83 -10.26
C PHE A 275 -6.94 -11.14 -11.77
N ALA A 276 -8.05 -11.51 -12.40
CA ALA A 276 -8.09 -11.80 -13.84
C ALA A 276 -7.62 -10.62 -14.69
N ASP A 277 -7.83 -9.38 -14.21
CA ASP A 277 -7.46 -8.15 -14.91
C ASP A 277 -6.03 -7.69 -14.56
N LEU A 278 -5.38 -8.31 -13.57
CA LEU A 278 -4.07 -7.87 -13.08
C LEU A 278 -2.96 -8.11 -14.10
N ALA A 279 -2.84 -9.31 -14.66
CA ALA A 279 -1.80 -9.61 -15.65
C ALA A 279 -1.92 -8.75 -16.94
N PRO A 280 -3.11 -8.59 -17.55
CA PRO A 280 -3.28 -7.66 -18.68
C PRO A 280 -2.86 -6.23 -18.36
N ALA A 281 -3.16 -5.75 -17.15
CA ALA A 281 -2.84 -4.39 -16.76
C ALA A 281 -1.34 -4.20 -16.43
N ILE A 282 -0.66 -5.24 -15.91
CA ILE A 282 0.82 -5.28 -15.82
C ILE A 282 1.45 -5.22 -17.21
N GLU A 283 0.98 -6.04 -18.15
CA GLU A 283 1.47 -6.02 -19.53
C GLU A 283 1.29 -4.66 -20.20
N ALA A 284 0.14 -4.02 -20.01
CA ALA A 284 -0.13 -2.68 -20.53
C ALA A 284 0.85 -1.65 -19.95
N MET A 285 1.17 -1.74 -18.65
CA MET A 285 2.16 -0.88 -18.02
C MET A 285 3.58 -1.13 -18.54
N LEU A 286 3.97 -2.39 -18.74
CA LEU A 286 5.26 -2.76 -19.34
C LEU A 286 5.39 -2.19 -20.76
N LYS A 287 4.35 -2.32 -21.58
CA LYS A 287 4.28 -1.71 -22.93
C LYS A 287 4.42 -0.19 -22.87
N LYS A 288 3.72 0.47 -21.94
CA LYS A 288 3.85 1.92 -21.70
C LYS A 288 5.27 2.32 -21.29
N LYS A 289 6.00 1.45 -20.59
CA LYS A 289 7.41 1.63 -20.23
C LYS A 289 8.39 1.27 -21.36
N GLY A 290 7.88 0.95 -22.55
CA GLY A 290 8.67 0.73 -23.76
C GLY A 290 8.95 -0.73 -24.08
N MET A 291 8.31 -1.68 -23.41
CA MET A 291 8.41 -3.10 -23.79
C MET A 291 7.71 -3.32 -25.13
N GLN A 292 8.47 -3.81 -26.11
CA GLN A 292 7.96 -4.19 -27.42
C GLN A 292 8.47 -5.59 -27.73
N LEU A 293 7.57 -6.47 -28.17
CA LEU A 293 7.89 -7.85 -28.51
C LEU A 293 7.73 -8.05 -30.02
N ASP A 294 8.55 -8.92 -30.60
CA ASP A 294 8.42 -9.34 -31.99
C ASP A 294 7.34 -10.43 -32.17
N GLY A 295 7.23 -10.99 -33.38
CA GLY A 295 6.26 -12.05 -33.68
C GLY A 295 6.50 -13.38 -32.95
N ASN A 296 7.67 -13.58 -32.36
CA ASN A 296 8.03 -14.78 -31.60
C ASN A 296 7.85 -14.58 -30.09
N GLY A 297 7.59 -13.34 -29.64
CA GLY A 297 7.50 -12.99 -28.22
C GLY A 297 8.83 -12.53 -27.62
N ASP A 298 9.89 -12.41 -28.43
CA ASP A 298 11.20 -11.94 -28.00
C ASP A 298 11.20 -10.40 -27.89
N LEU A 299 12.04 -9.86 -27.00
CA LEU A 299 12.16 -8.42 -26.84
C LEU A 299 12.81 -7.78 -28.07
N ILE A 300 12.23 -6.69 -28.59
CA ILE A 300 12.86 -5.90 -29.66
C ILE A 300 14.03 -5.11 -29.06
N GLY A 301 15.25 -5.58 -29.33
CA GLY A 301 16.51 -5.02 -28.83
C GLY A 301 17.11 -5.80 -27.65
N PRO A 302 18.20 -5.31 -27.03
CA PRO A 302 18.87 -6.05 -25.96
C PRO A 302 17.98 -6.18 -24.72
N ASN A 303 17.99 -7.37 -24.11
CA ASN A 303 17.28 -7.69 -22.88
C ASN A 303 18.18 -7.56 -21.64
N GLU A 304 18.88 -6.43 -21.56
CA GLU A 304 19.86 -6.15 -20.51
C GLU A 304 19.29 -5.22 -19.44
N HIS A 305 19.51 -5.56 -18.16
CA HIS A 305 19.14 -4.71 -17.03
C HIS A 305 20.07 -3.53 -16.89
N VAL A 306 19.49 -2.35 -16.64
CA VAL A 306 20.24 -1.16 -16.22
C VAL A 306 19.88 -0.87 -14.76
N PRO A 307 20.83 -0.99 -13.81
CA PRO A 307 20.56 -0.75 -12.41
C PRO A 307 19.95 0.63 -12.14
N LYS A 308 18.80 0.64 -11.48
CA LYS A 308 18.09 1.87 -11.11
C LYS A 308 18.78 2.50 -9.91
N THR A 309 19.22 3.75 -10.03
CA THR A 309 19.85 4.48 -8.92
C THR A 309 18.80 5.06 -7.99
N VAL A 310 18.92 4.76 -6.69
CA VAL A 310 18.10 5.43 -5.67
C VAL A 310 18.61 6.85 -5.51
N LYS A 311 17.80 7.84 -5.87
CA LYS A 311 18.07 9.23 -5.51
C LYS A 311 17.96 9.38 -3.99
N LYS A 312 19.04 9.09 -3.26
CA LYS A 312 19.19 9.47 -1.85
C LYS A 312 19.13 11.00 -1.80
N THR A 313 17.94 11.53 -1.54
CA THR A 313 17.81 12.95 -1.21
C THR A 313 18.35 13.06 0.20
N VAL A 314 19.63 13.44 0.32
CA VAL A 314 20.22 13.83 1.60
C VAL A 314 19.30 14.91 2.16
N LEU A 315 18.69 14.62 3.32
CA LEU A 315 18.01 15.62 4.13
C LEU A 315 19.09 16.62 4.55
N GLY A 316 19.31 17.67 3.74
CA GLY A 316 20.02 18.85 4.20
C GLY A 316 19.31 19.35 5.46
N GLY A 317 20.07 19.45 6.54
CA GLY A 317 19.62 19.87 7.87
C GLY A 317 19.12 21.30 7.93
#